data_AF-A0A7C3C2Z0-F1
#
_entry.id   AF-A0A7C3C2Z0-F1
#
_cell.length_a   1.000
_cell.length_b   1.000
_cell.length_c   1.000
_cell.angle_alpha   90.00
_cell.angle_beta   90.00
_cell.angle_gamma   90.00
#
_symmetry.space_group_name_H-M   'P 1'
#
loop_
_entity.id
_entity.type
_entity.pdbx_description
1 polymer ?
#
loop_
_entity_poly.entity_id
_entity_poly.type
_entity_poly.pdbx_seq_one_letter_code
_entity_poly.pdbx_strand_id
1 'polypeptide(L)' 'MRKVVALFGSSRAEPGSEAYARAYAFGRVIGERGFDLVTGGYGGVMEAA' A
#
# COMPACT_ATOMS: atom_id res chain seq x y z
N MET A 1 -11.39 3.18 18.03
CA MET A 1 -11.02 2.17 17.00
C MET A 1 -10.58 2.90 15.75
N ARG A 2 -9.46 2.50 15.14
CA ARG A 2 -8.99 3.06 13.85
C ARG A 2 -9.81 2.47 12.70
N LYS A 3 -10.06 3.25 11.65
CA LYS A 3 -10.69 2.75 10.43
C LYS A 3 -9.67 1.99 9.61
N VAL A 4 -10.11 0.91 8.97
CA VAL A 4 -9.26 0.03 8.15
C VAL A 4 -9.48 0.34 6.67
N VAL A 5 -8.39 0.43 5.91
CA VAL A 5 -8.39 0.61 4.45
C VAL A 5 -7.77 -0.64 3.82
N ALA A 6 -8.52 -1.32 2.94
CA ALA A 6 -8.01 -2.44 2.17
C ALA A 6 -7.43 -1.94 0.84
N LEU A 7 -6.17 -2.30 0.55
CA LEU A 7 -5.51 -1.96 -0.71
C LEU A 7 -5.31 -3.20 -1.58
N PHE A 8 -5.74 -3.08 -2.84
CA PHE A 8 -5.51 -4.08 -3.88
C PHE A 8 -4.65 -3.50 -4.99
N GLY A 9 -3.79 -4.33 -5.56
CA GLY A 9 -2.97 -3.97 -6.70
C GLY A 9 -2.17 -5.16 -7.22
N SER A 10 -1.39 -4.90 -8.28
CA SER A 10 -0.57 -5.93 -8.92
C SER A 10 0.48 -6.50 -7.95
N SER A 11 0.60 -7.82 -7.92
CA SER A 11 1.68 -8.52 -7.21
C SER A 11 3.02 -8.49 -7.94
N ARG A 12 3.07 -7.89 -9.14
CA ARG A 12 4.24 -7.81 -10.03
C ARG A 12 4.75 -6.38 -10.22
N ALA A 13 4.30 -5.44 -9.39
CA ALA A 13 4.84 -4.09 -9.46
C ALA A 13 6.27 -4.10 -8.91
N GLU A 14 7.23 -3.63 -9.67
CA GLU A 14 8.63 -3.64 -9.26
C GLU A 14 9.02 -2.31 -8.59
N PRO A 15 10.00 -2.32 -7.67
CA PRO A 15 10.64 -1.09 -7.20
C PRO A 15 11.11 -0.22 -8.38
N GLY A 16 10.84 1.08 -8.31
CA GLY A 16 11.10 2.02 -9.41
C GLY A 16 9.97 2.15 -10.43
N SER A 17 8.98 1.25 -10.42
CA SER A 17 7.74 1.46 -11.16
C SER A 17 6.87 2.54 -10.53
N GLU A 18 6.06 3.19 -11.34
CA GLU A 18 5.11 4.18 -10.87
C GLU A 18 4.07 3.56 -9.91
N ALA A 19 3.63 2.33 -10.18
CA ALA A 19 2.68 1.63 -9.32
C ALA A 19 3.23 1.39 -7.91
N TYR A 20 4.50 0.97 -7.80
CA TYR A 20 5.17 0.78 -6.52
C TYR A 20 5.35 2.10 -5.77
N ALA A 21 5.81 3.16 -6.46
CA ALA A 21 6.00 4.47 -5.86
C ALA A 21 4.69 5.09 -5.34
N ARG A 22 3.60 4.93 -6.09
CA ARG A 22 2.26 5.40 -5.67
C ARG A 22 1.73 4.60 -4.48
N ALA A 23 1.91 3.29 -4.47
CA ALA A 23 1.51 2.42 -3.35
C ALA A 23 2.23 2.82 -2.05
N TYR A 24 3.55 3.04 -2.12
CA TYR A 24 4.34 3.51 -0.99
C TYR A 24 3.89 4.89 -0.48
N ALA A 25 3.70 5.85 -1.39
CA ALA A 25 3.23 7.18 -1.02
C ALA A 25 1.83 7.14 -0.36
N PHE A 26 0.94 6.28 -0.87
CA PHE A 26 -0.39 6.06 -0.32
C PHE A 26 -0.33 5.47 1.09
N GLY A 27 0.42 4.39 1.29
CA GLY A 27 0.63 3.73 2.58
C GLY A 27 1.09 4.70 3.66
N ARG A 28 2.11 5.51 3.34
CA ARG A 28 2.62 6.57 4.22
C ARG A 28 1.51 7.55 4.64
N VAL A 29 0.78 8.12 3.68
CA VAL A 29 -0.26 9.13 3.95
C VAL A 29 -1.41 8.56 4.80
N ILE A 30 -1.78 7.30 4.56
CA ILE A 30 -2.88 6.64 5.28
C ILE A 30 -2.47 6.34 6.73
N GLY A 31 -1.23 5.87 6.94
CA GLY A 31 -0.64 5.70 8.27
C GLY A 31 -0.54 7.03 9.04
N GLU A 32 -0.05 8.09 8.41
CA GLU A 32 0.04 9.45 8.97
C GLU A 32 -1.35 10.00 9.38
N ARG A 33 -2.40 9.60 8.67
CA ARG A 33 -3.79 10.00 8.96
C ARG A 33 -4.49 9.11 9.99
N GLY A 34 -3.79 8.14 10.58
CA GLY A 34 -4.32 7.29 11.65
C GLY A 34 -5.24 6.16 11.18
N PHE A 35 -5.15 5.75 9.92
CA PHE A 35 -5.87 4.58 9.40
C PHE A 35 -4.99 3.34 9.47
N ASP A 36 -5.58 2.18 9.74
CA ASP A 36 -4.90 0.90 9.57
C ASP A 36 -4.98 0.49 8.09
N LEU A 37 -3.90 -0.03 7.53
CA LEU A 37 -3.86 -0.54 6.16
C LEU A 37 -3.86 -2.07 6.21
N VAL A 38 -4.69 -2.70 5.37
CA VAL A 38 -4.68 -4.15 5.16
C VAL A 38 -4.46 -4.47 3.69
N THR A 39 -3.57 -5.43 3.42
CA THR A 39 -3.25 -5.90 2.08
C THR A 39 -3.31 -7.43 2.04
N GLY A 40 -3.16 -8.01 0.85
CA GLY A 40 -3.04 -9.46 0.68
C GLY A 40 -1.68 -10.04 1.12
N GLY A 41 -0.69 -9.20 1.44
CA GLY A 41 0.62 -9.62 1.93
C GLY A 41 1.59 -10.21 0.89
N TYR A 42 1.29 -10.07 -0.41
CA TYR A 42 2.20 -10.48 -1.49
C TYR A 42 3.15 -9.34 -1.90
N GLY A 43 4.05 -9.61 -2.85
CA GLY A 43 4.94 -8.60 -3.42
C GLY A 43 4.23 -7.49 -4.20
N GLY A 44 5.03 -6.53 -4.67
CA GLY A 44 4.56 -5.43 -5.50
C GLY A 44 3.74 -4.40 -4.74
N VAL A 45 2.54 -4.06 -5.22
CA VAL A 45 1.73 -2.98 -4.62
C VAL A 45 1.41 -3.26 -3.15
N MET A 46 1.20 -4.52 -2.79
CA MET A 46 0.84 -4.92 -1.43
C MET A 46 2.01 -4.88 -0.44
N GLU A 47 3.24 -5.07 -0.92
CA GLU A 47 4.47 -4.92 -0.16
C GLU A 47 4.88 -3.45 -0.04
N ALA A 48 4.65 -2.68 -1.10
CA ALA A 48 5.03 -1.28 -1.16
C ALA A 48 4.21 -0.39 -0.23
N ALA A 49 2.92 -0.71 -0.04
CA ALA A 49 1.97 0.10 0.71
C ALA A 49 2.01 -0.16 2.22
#